data_AF-I0QUK0-F1
#
_entry.id   AF-I0QUK0-F1
#
_cell.length_a   1.000
_cell.length_b   1.000
_cell.length_c   1.000
_cell.angle_alpha   90.00
_cell.angle_beta   90.00
_cell.angle_gamma   90.00
#
_symmetry.space_group_name_H-M   'P 1'
#
loop_
_entity.id
_entity.type
_entity.pdbx_description
1 polymer ?
#
loop_
_entity_poly.entity_id
_entity_poly.type
_entity_poly.pdbx_seq_one_letter_code
_entity_poly.pdbx_strand_id
1 'polypeptide(L)' 'MQNIELLHSELNNKHYGYGRPDIVQQGWGKVLEVYDPFGNRIRFCQY' A
#
# COMPACT_ATOMS: atom_id res chain seq x y z
N MET A 1 -8.72 0.84 -13.63
CA MET A 1 -8.25 -0.21 -12.70
C MET A 1 -8.04 0.45 -11.35
N GLN A 2 -9.05 0.40 -10.48
CA GLN A 2 -9.22 1.32 -9.36
C GLN A 2 -9.49 0.51 -8.07
N ASN A 3 -8.52 -0.28 -7.61
CA ASN A 3 -8.64 -0.98 -6.34
C ASN A 3 -7.27 -1.06 -5.65
N ILE A 4 -7.03 -0.15 -4.72
CA ILE A 4 -5.93 -0.22 -3.73
C ILE A 4 -5.86 -1.57 -3.00
N GLU A 5 -6.98 -2.29 -2.86
CA GLU A 5 -7.02 -3.66 -2.32
C GLU A 5 -6.41 -4.69 -3.28
N LEU A 6 -6.60 -4.53 -4.59
CA LEU A 6 -5.97 -5.38 -5.59
C LEU A 6 -4.45 -5.15 -5.59
N LEU A 7 -4.02 -3.88 -5.54
CA LEU A 7 -2.62 -3.52 -5.47
C LEU A 7 -1.95 -4.04 -4.19
N HIS A 8 -2.64 -3.97 -3.04
CA HIS A 8 -2.17 -4.55 -1.78
C HIS A 8 -1.95 -6.06 -1.90
N SER A 9 -2.90 -6.78 -2.49
CA SER A 9 -2.79 -8.22 -2.74
C SER A 9 -1.62 -8.55 -3.69
N GLU A 10 -1.47 -7.81 -4.79
CA GLU A 10 -0.34 -8.00 -5.72
C GLU A 10 1.02 -7.75 -5.04
N LEU A 11 1.14 -6.71 -4.21
CA LEU A 11 2.36 -6.40 -3.48
C LEU A 11 2.70 -7.47 -2.43
N ASN A 12 1.69 -7.99 -1.73
CA ASN A 12 1.87 -9.10 -0.79
C ASN A 12 2.34 -10.37 -1.51
N ASN A 13 1.75 -10.70 -2.66
CA ASN A 13 2.14 -11.87 -3.46
C ASN A 13 3.57 -11.78 -4.01
N LYS A 14 4.10 -10.58 -4.23
CA LYS A 14 5.50 -10.38 -4.66
C LYS A 14 6.52 -10.63 -3.55
N HIS A 15 6.09 -10.89 -2.32
CA HIS A 15 6.97 -11.14 -1.16
C HIS A 15 8.08 -10.10 -1.00
N TYR A 16 7.77 -8.82 -1.25
CA TYR A 16 8.72 -7.73 -1.00
C TYR A 16 8.99 -7.64 0.51
N GLY A 17 10.14 -8.16 0.95
CA GLY A 17 10.49 -8.24 2.39
C GLY A 17 10.51 -6.90 3.11
N TYR A 18 10.74 -5.81 2.38
CA TYR A 18 10.74 -4.43 2.89
C TYR A 18 9.41 -3.70 2.67
N GLY A 19 8.57 -4.20 1.75
CA GLY A 19 7.35 -3.54 1.27
C GLY A 19 6.31 -3.30 2.36
N ARG A 20 6.10 -4.29 3.23
CA ARG A 20 5.07 -4.32 4.29
C ARG A 20 3.82 -3.49 3.95
N PRO A 21 3.11 -3.84 2.86
CA PRO A 21 1.99 -3.05 2.40
C PRO A 21 0.83 -3.15 3.40
N ASP A 22 0.25 -2.02 3.78
CA ASP A 22 -0.86 -1.95 4.73
C ASP A 22 -1.96 -0.99 4.28
N ILE A 23 -3.23 -1.36 4.48
CA ILE A 23 -4.36 -0.51 4.14
C ILE A 23 -4.83 0.20 5.41
N VAL A 24 -4.62 1.51 5.45
CA VAL A 24 -5.01 2.37 6.56
C VAL A 24 -6.32 3.09 6.22
N GLN A 25 -7.32 2.91 7.07
CA GLN A 25 -8.55 3.68 7.00
C GLN A 25 -8.32 5.07 7.61
N GLN A 26 -8.41 6.09 6.78
CA GLN A 26 -8.38 7.50 7.17
C GLN A 26 -9.81 8.06 7.20
N GLY A 27 -9.99 9.21 7.88
CA GLY A 27 -11.28 9.88 7.97
C GLY A 27 -11.87 10.33 6.62
N TRP A 28 -11.06 10.34 5.56
CA TRP A 28 -11.43 10.75 4.21
C TRP A 28 -11.34 9.61 3.18
N GLY A 29 -10.94 8.39 3.56
CA GLY A 29 -10.83 7.28 2.62
C GLY A 29 -9.85 6.19 3.06
N LYS A 30 -9.69 5.16 2.22
CA LYS A 30 -8.67 4.12 2.39
C LYS A 30 -7.37 4.54 1.72
N VAL A 31 -6.24 4.30 2.39
CA VAL A 31 -4.89 4.61 1.89
C VAL A 31 -4.04 3.36 1.99
N LEU A 32 -3.32 3.02 0.92
CA LEU A 32 -2.31 1.97 0.98
C LEU A 32 -0.95 2.59 1.33
N GLU A 33 -0.35 2.17 2.43
CA GLU A 33 1.01 2.53 2.84
C GLU A 33 1.99 1.41 2.51
N VAL A 34 3.15 1.74 1.95
CA VAL A 34 4.22 0.81 1.59
C VAL A 34 5.56 1.40 2.03
N TYR A 35 6.45 0.55 2.53
CA TYR A 35 7.81 0.93 2.89
C TYR A 35 8.78 0.45 1.80
N ASP A 36 9.72 1.29 1.41
CA ASP A 36 10.79 0.88 0.50
C ASP A 36 12.08 0.51 1.28
N PRO A 37 13.05 -0.17 0.65
CA PRO A 37 14.29 -0.60 1.31
C PRO A 37 15.16 0.54 1.88
N PHE A 38 14.98 1.77 1.40
CA PHE A 38 15.67 2.96 1.87
C PHE A 38 14.92 3.66 3.03
N GLY A 39 13.78 3.12 3.45
CA GLY A 39 13.02 3.61 4.60
C GLY A 39 12.06 4.75 4.29
N ASN A 40 11.79 5.08 3.02
CA ASN A 40 10.71 6.01 2.70
C ASN A 40 9.35 5.32 2.84
N ARG A 41 8.34 6.13 3.15
CA ARG A 41 6.94 5.69 3.21
C ARG A 41 6.19 6.24 2.00
N ILE A 42 5.73 5.32 1.16
CA ILE A 42 4.95 5.61 -0.05
C ILE A 42 3.48 5.41 0.28
N ARG A 43 2.63 6.36 -0.14
CA ARG A 43 1.18 6.32 0.10
C ARG A 43 0.41 6.40 -1.21
N PHE A 44 -0.54 5.50 -1.39
CA PHE A 44 -1.46 5.52 -2.51
C PHE A 44 -2.85 5.91 -2.02
N CYS A 45 -3.31 7.07 -2.47
CA CYS A 45 -4.65 7.60 -2.19
C CYS A 45 -5.49 7.46 -3.46
N GLN A 46 -6.69 6.93 -3.32
CA GLN A 46 -7.63 6.80 -4.43
C GLN A 46 -8.89 7.61 -4.11
N TYR A 47 -9.28 8.48 -5.04
CA TYR A 47 -10.52 9.28 -5.02
C TYR A 47 -11.48 8.78 -6.09
#